data_AF-A0A954UCS0-F1
#
_entry.id   AF-A0A954UCS0-F1
#
_cell.length_a   1.000
_cell.length_b   1.000
_cell.length_c   1.000
_cell.angle_alpha   90.00
_cell.angle_beta   90.00
_cell.angle_gamma   90.00
#
_symmetry.space_group_name_H-M   'P 1'
#
loop_
_entity.id
_entity.type
_entity.pdbx_description
1 polymer ?
#
loop_
_entity_poly.entity_id
_entity_poly.type
_entity_poly.pdbx_seq_one_letter_code
_entity_poly.pdbx_strand_id
1 'polypeptide(L)'
;LYHVVKDYLPAPALAMIRYHSCYPIHREHAYQPLLKDGDAELLKWVTDFNQYDLYTKRDERMDVEGLRPFYEELINEYFPEKLAW
;
A
#
# COMPACT_ATOMS: atom_id res chain seq x y z
N LEU A 1 3.10 -0.96 9.89
CA LEU A 1 3.81 -0.58 8.64
C LEU A 1 3.77 0.93 8.37
N TYR A 2 2.60 1.58 8.27
CA TYR A 2 2.50 3.03 8.02
C TYR A 2 3.48 3.88 8.87
N HIS A 3 3.56 3.66 10.18
CA HIS A 3 4.46 4.42 11.06
C HIS A 3 5.96 4.23 10.78
N VAL A 4 6.36 3.10 10.18
CA VAL A 4 7.75 2.80 9.82
C VAL A 4 8.15 3.53 8.54
N VAL A 5 7.23 3.64 7.58
CA VAL A 5 7.52 4.11 6.21
C VAL A 5 7.04 5.53 5.89
N LYS A 6 6.32 6.18 6.82
CA LYS A 6 5.69 7.50 6.64
C LYS A 6 6.62 8.64 6.24
N ASP A 7 7.92 8.53 6.55
CA ASP A 7 8.90 9.57 6.28
C ASP A 7 9.57 9.39 4.90
N TYR A 8 9.24 8.31 4.17
CA TYR A 8 9.92 7.92 2.93
C TYR A 8 9.01 7.86 1.71
N LEU A 9 7.72 7.54 1.89
CA LEU A 9 6.79 7.30 0.78
C LEU A 9 5.79 8.45 0.57
N PRO A 10 5.30 8.65 -0.67
CA PRO A 10 4.30 9.66 -0.96
C PRO A 10 2.94 9.32 -0.34
N ALA A 11 2.08 10.33 -0.18
CA ALA A 11 0.78 10.19 0.50
C ALA A 11 -0.13 9.07 -0.06
N PRO A 12 -0.23 8.82 -1.38
CA PRO A 12 -1.00 7.69 -1.91
C PRO A 12 -0.47 6.33 -1.42
N ALA A 13 0.84 6.10 -1.47
CA ALA A 13 1.46 4.88 -0.99
C ALA A 13 1.22 4.66 0.51
N LEU A 14 1.29 5.73 1.28
CA LEU A 14 0.99 5.70 2.70
C LEU A 14 -0.48 5.40 2.99
N ALA A 15 -1.41 5.94 2.20
CA ALA A 15 -2.83 5.66 2.32
C ALA A 15 -3.14 4.18 2.04
N MET A 16 -2.57 3.63 0.96
CA MET A 16 -2.69 2.21 0.60
C MET A 16 -2.20 1.33 1.76
N ILE A 17 -0.98 1.54 2.25
CA ILE A 17 -0.41 0.77 3.37
C ILE A 17 -1.27 0.90 4.63
N ARG A 18 -1.76 2.10 4.94
CA ARG A 18 -2.52 2.37 6.17
C ARG A 18 -3.93 1.78 6.16
N TYR A 19 -4.60 1.79 5.00
CA TYR A 19 -6.03 1.50 4.91
C TYR A 19 -6.40 0.27 4.05
N HIS A 20 -5.44 -0.45 3.44
CA HIS A 20 -5.73 -1.64 2.61
C HIS A 20 -6.55 -2.72 3.34
N SER A 21 -6.43 -2.84 4.67
CA SER A 21 -7.23 -3.80 5.44
C SER A 21 -8.60 -3.27 5.87
N CYS A 22 -8.89 -1.98 5.69
CA CYS A 22 -10.11 -1.34 6.19
C CYS A 22 -11.26 -1.42 5.18
N TYR A 23 -11.67 -2.65 4.83
CA TYR A 23 -12.75 -2.95 3.86
C TYR A 23 -14.05 -2.15 4.07
N PRO A 24 -14.51 -1.93 5.31
CA PRO A 24 -15.69 -1.09 5.53
C PRO A 24 -15.57 0.30 4.88
N ILE A 25 -14.39 0.92 4.85
CA ILE A 25 -14.21 2.26 4.26
C ILE A 25 -14.15 2.19 2.73
N HIS A 26 -13.22 1.39 2.18
CA HIS A 26 -12.86 1.47 0.76
C HIS A 26 -13.67 0.54 -0.16
N ARG A 27 -14.50 -0.35 0.40
CA ARG A 27 -15.40 -1.24 -0.35
C ARG A 27 -16.86 -1.06 0.04
N GLU A 28 -17.18 -1.05 1.33
CA GLU A 28 -18.58 -0.99 1.80
C GLU A 28 -19.05 0.46 2.04
N HIS A 29 -18.18 1.45 1.83
CA HIS A 29 -18.44 2.87 2.01
C HIS A 29 -18.98 3.26 3.40
N ALA A 30 -18.70 2.48 4.43
CA ALA A 30 -18.97 2.83 5.82
C ALA A 30 -18.04 3.94 6.32
N TYR A 31 -18.35 4.49 7.51
CA TYR A 31 -17.55 5.51 8.19
C TYR A 31 -17.39 6.86 7.46
N GLN A 32 -18.22 7.16 6.46
CA GLN A 32 -18.20 8.46 5.76
C GLN A 32 -18.20 9.67 6.70
N PRO A 33 -18.96 9.70 7.81
CA PRO A 33 -18.94 10.86 8.73
C PRO A 33 -17.60 11.10 9.43
N LEU A 34 -16.66 10.15 9.36
CA LEU A 34 -15.32 10.27 9.95
C LEU A 34 -14.27 10.78 8.95
N LEU A 35 -14.59 10.81 7.66
CA LEU A 35 -13.68 11.24 6.61
C LEU A 35 -13.59 12.77 6.56
N LYS A 36 -12.39 13.27 6.26
CA LYS A 36 -12.10 14.69 6.06
C LYS A 36 -11.92 15.02 4.58
N ASP A 37 -11.89 16.32 4.28
CA ASP A 37 -11.54 16.81 2.95
C ASP A 37 -10.17 16.25 2.52
N GLY A 38 -10.13 15.67 1.31
CA GLY A 38 -8.95 15.02 0.74
C GLY A 38 -8.85 13.52 1.01
N ASP A 39 -9.54 12.96 2.01
CA ASP A 39 -9.52 11.51 2.25
C ASP A 39 -10.12 10.73 1.07
N ALA A 40 -11.17 11.26 0.44
CA ALA A 40 -11.79 10.65 -0.73
C ALA A 40 -10.81 10.48 -1.90
N GLU A 41 -9.91 11.44 -2.14
CA GLU A 41 -8.90 11.34 -3.20
C GLU A 41 -7.83 10.30 -2.86
N LEU A 42 -7.43 10.21 -1.60
CA LEU A 42 -6.48 9.18 -1.16
C LEU A 42 -7.09 7.78 -1.19
N LEU A 43 -8.37 7.63 -0.82
CA LEU A 43 -9.07 6.35 -0.81
C LEU A 43 -9.26 5.76 -2.22
N LYS A 44 -9.29 6.58 -3.27
CA LYS A 44 -9.29 6.08 -4.67
C LYS A 44 -8.08 5.18 -4.94
N TRP A 45 -6.89 5.57 -4.45
CA TRP A 45 -5.68 4.77 -4.57
C TRP A 45 -5.75 3.47 -3.76
N VAL A 46 -6.41 3.50 -2.60
CA VAL A 46 -6.62 2.30 -1.77
C VAL A 46 -7.52 1.29 -2.50
N THR A 47 -8.60 1.76 -3.13
CA THR A 47 -9.50 0.91 -3.92
C THR A 47 -8.80 0.34 -5.16
N ASP A 48 -8.02 1.14 -5.87
CA ASP A 48 -7.24 0.70 -7.05
C ASP A 48 -6.20 -0.38 -6.66
N PHE A 49 -5.42 -0.14 -5.61
CA PHE A 49 -4.46 -1.10 -5.08
C PHE A 49 -5.09 -2.41 -4.60
N ASN A 50 -6.28 -2.34 -3.98
CA ASN A 50 -6.95 -3.50 -3.42
C ASN A 50 -7.23 -4.59 -4.47
N GLN A 51 -7.39 -4.21 -5.75
CA GLN A 51 -7.55 -5.18 -6.83
C GLN A 51 -6.34 -6.10 -6.95
N TYR A 52 -5.14 -5.55 -6.85
CA TYR A 52 -3.90 -6.34 -6.92
C TYR A 52 -3.72 -7.18 -5.66
N ASP A 53 -3.87 -6.60 -4.46
CA ASP A 53 -3.79 -7.37 -3.20
C ASP A 53 -4.76 -8.55 -3.19
N LEU A 54 -6.01 -8.36 -3.62
CA LEU A 54 -7.01 -9.41 -3.57
C LEU A 54 -6.83 -10.46 -4.67
N TYR A 55 -6.61 -10.03 -5.91
CA TYR A 55 -6.77 -10.90 -7.08
C TYR A 55 -5.46 -11.44 -7.67
N THR A 56 -4.28 -11.03 -7.19
CA THR A 56 -3.02 -11.69 -7.58
C THR A 56 -2.70 -12.91 -6.73
N LYS A 57 -3.54 -13.24 -5.74
CA LYS A 57 -3.41 -14.43 -4.89
C LYS A 57 -3.66 -15.68 -5.73
N ARG A 58 -2.60 -16.48 -5.92
CA ARG A 58 -2.62 -17.72 -6.71
C ARG A 58 -1.72 -18.78 -6.06
N ASP A 59 -2.00 -20.05 -6.34
CA ASP A 59 -1.22 -21.18 -5.80
C ASP A 59 0.18 -21.28 -6.41
N GLU A 60 0.33 -20.86 -7.66
CA GLU A 60 1.61 -20.84 -8.35
C GLU A 60 2.54 -19.78 -7.75
N ARG A 61 3.72 -20.22 -7.30
CA ARG A 61 4.73 -19.32 -6.74
C ARG A 61 5.40 -18.50 -7.83
N MET A 62 5.71 -17.24 -7.50
CA MET A 62 6.55 -16.38 -8.33
C MET A 62 8.02 -16.83 -8.26
N ASP A 63 8.77 -16.60 -9.33
CA ASP A 63 10.23 -16.70 -9.31
C ASP A 63 10.82 -15.52 -8.52
N VAL A 64 11.10 -15.76 -7.24
CA VAL A 64 11.65 -14.73 -6.35
C VAL A 64 13.09 -14.35 -6.72
N GLU A 65 13.88 -15.29 -7.24
CA GLU A 65 15.29 -15.03 -7.61
C GLU A 65 15.36 -14.12 -8.83
N GLY A 66 14.52 -14.38 -9.85
CA GLY A 66 14.43 -13.52 -11.03
C GLY A 66 13.87 -12.13 -10.75
N LEU A 67 12.94 -12.00 -9.79
CA LEU A 67 12.32 -10.71 -9.44
C LEU A 67 13.15 -9.86 -8.48
N ARG A 68 14.01 -10.48 -7.68
CA ARG A 68 14.78 -9.81 -6.61
C ARG A 68 15.52 -8.55 -7.09
N PRO A 69 16.30 -8.56 -8.19
CA PRO A 69 17.08 -7.38 -8.59
C PRO A 69 16.21 -6.14 -8.83
N PHE A 70 15.03 -6.33 -9.42
CA PHE A 70 14.08 -5.25 -9.69
C PHE A 70 13.54 -4.64 -8.39
N TYR A 71 13.13 -5.46 -7.43
CA TYR A 71 12.62 -4.95 -6.16
C TYR A 71 13.72 -4.36 -5.28
N GLU A 72 14.95 -4.90 -5.32
CA GLU A 72 16.09 -4.33 -4.62
C GLU A 72 16.46 -2.94 -5.15
N GLU A 73 16.39 -2.72 -6.47
CA GLU A 73 16.56 -1.39 -7.08
C GLU A 73 15.53 -0.38 -6.54
N LEU A 74 14.24 -0.76 -6.52
CA LEU A 74 13.18 0.08 -5.97
C LEU A 74 13.36 0.32 -4.46
N ILE A 75 13.74 -0.70 -3.69
CA ILE A 75 13.98 -0.53 -2.25
C ILE A 75 15.09 0.51 -2.02
N ASN A 76 16.16 0.46 -2.81
CA ASN A 76 17.27 1.40 -2.71
C ASN A 76 16.91 2.82 -3.17
N GLU A 77 15.94 2.97 -4.08
CA GLU A 77 15.41 4.27 -4.49
C GLU A 77 14.59 4.94 -3.38
N TYR A 78 13.72 4.17 -2.72
CA TYR A 78 12.72 4.72 -1.79
C TYR A 78 13.13 4.68 -0.31
N PHE A 79 14.06 3.81 0.10
CA PHE A 79 14.40 3.58 1.50
C PHE A 79 15.90 3.65 1.78
N PRO A 80 16.31 4.01 3.01
CA PRO A 80 17.69 3.85 3.44
C PRO A 80 18.05 2.35 3.55
N GLU A 81 19.34 2.05 3.52
CA GLU A 81 19.88 0.68 3.66
C GLU A 81 19.37 -0.03 4.93
N LYS A 82 19.09 0.73 6.00
CA LYS A 82 18.56 0.21 7.26
C LYS A 82 17.37 1.05 7.74
N LEU A 83 16.28 0.36 8.06
CA LEU A 83 15.08 0.94 8.66
C LEU A 83 15.05 0.68 10.17
N ALA A 84 14.45 1.62 10.91
CA ALA A 84 14.09 1.43 12.31
C ALA A 84 12.67 0.84 12.39
N TRP A 85 12.58 -0.40 12.88
CA TRP A 85 11.34 -1.19 12.93
C TRP A 85 10.58 -1.04 14.25
#